data_AF-A0A7Y4QSF9-F1
#
_entry.id   AF-A0A7Y4QSF9-F1
#
_cell.length_a   1.000
_cell.length_b   1.000
_cell.length_c   1.000
_cell.angle_alpha   90.00
_cell.angle_beta   90.00
_cell.angle_gamma   90.00
#
_symmetry.space_group_name_H-M   'P 1'
#
loop_
_entity.id
_entity.type
_entity.pdbx_description
1 polymer ?
#
loop_
_entity_poly.entity_id
_entity_poly.type
_entity_poly.pdbx_seq_one_letter_code
_entity_poly.pdbx_strand_id
1 'polypeptide(L)'
;MSDEPKSIWRRPWQGRAKIFGWWAILASATFVFFLCIGLASAKANKLSELALTALAVSVGIATLVTAGLWFVRWLCCWRNFRRFLVTLAGFATLIAIFYAEENWRGKRSWKNYVLKQEARGERMDLAAFIPPLIPDDQNLTVCPLLKPVLDFRYPNDQDGLDGRPLPSIIWLDTNGVARLARLDLHWNMRNYLHSLSGEDRQRLQEQVDMEEVKKQAEANTLTNGWINLALWQAYYRMSTNLTGANPENSPAQDVLFALRRVEHDLTEIHREAGRRPLARWPVHYDLEQPWSTLLPHLANVKRITMLLQVRAAAQLVANQTGEGLADIELGFRLADSLGGEPFVISQLVRMACYDIILQPLNEGLARHQFSDAQLTSLQQQLSAADLLAGFQRSMRGERAISGLWANLTRENLADLIQAFSGSQEFTERLSYFALCSRVVPKGWIYQNQLYICRLFDDYVLSAVDVQTRTVHPKGAEAFLTAKREAKGPFSALAECMMMFKAFGDDLPFPCKFAHGQTQVDLARVACGLERYHLAHGQYPEALDALAPQFITKLPHDVINGQPLKYRRADDGSFVLYSVGWNEKDDGGFVPLKKDDTTLNRREERKTVNLTEGDWVWTVPIP
;
A
#
# COMPACT_ATOMS: atom_id res chain seq x y z
N MET A 1 7.72 68.52 -73.84
CA MET A 1 6.77 68.29 -72.74
C MET A 1 6.04 66.98 -72.99
N SER A 2 6.44 65.94 -72.28
CA SER A 2 5.62 64.77 -71.99
C SER A 2 6.25 64.14 -70.74
N ASP A 3 5.98 64.77 -69.59
CA ASP A 3 6.32 64.22 -68.28
C ASP A 3 5.41 63.02 -68.03
N GLU A 4 5.94 61.80 -68.15
CA GLU A 4 5.35 60.64 -67.49
C GLU A 4 5.56 60.78 -65.97
N PRO A 5 4.53 60.67 -65.14
CA PRO A 5 4.71 60.72 -63.70
C PRO A 5 5.52 59.50 -63.25
N LYS A 6 6.65 59.72 -62.60
CA LYS A 6 7.41 58.66 -61.91
C LYS A 6 6.51 58.01 -60.86
N SER A 7 5.94 56.87 -61.22
CA SER A 7 5.19 56.01 -60.31
C SER A 7 6.07 55.62 -59.12
N ILE A 8 5.73 56.15 -57.94
CA ILE A 8 6.38 55.88 -56.64
C ILE A 8 6.26 54.38 -56.24
N TRP A 9 5.48 53.61 -57.00
CA TRP A 9 5.15 52.22 -56.72
C TRP A 9 6.04 51.18 -57.43
N ARG A 10 7.00 51.60 -58.28
CA ARG A 10 7.90 50.63 -58.92
C ARG A 10 9.06 50.26 -58.00
N ARG A 11 8.81 49.15 -57.26
CA ARG A 11 9.73 48.21 -56.58
C ARG A 11 10.12 48.59 -55.15
N PRO A 12 9.25 48.39 -54.14
CA PRO A 12 9.63 48.79 -52.80
C PRO A 12 10.61 47.82 -52.13
N TRP A 13 10.81 46.58 -52.62
CA TRP A 13 11.71 45.64 -51.95
C TRP A 13 12.34 44.64 -52.93
N GLN A 14 13.67 44.66 -53.07
CA GLN A 14 14.45 43.61 -53.75
C GLN A 14 15.31 42.82 -52.74
N GLY A 15 15.49 41.52 -52.98
CA GLY A 15 16.31 40.64 -52.14
C GLY A 15 15.73 40.36 -50.74
N ARG A 16 16.59 40.25 -49.73
CA ARG A 16 16.24 39.87 -48.34
C ARG A 16 15.25 40.83 -47.67
N ALA A 17 15.26 42.10 -48.07
CA ALA A 17 14.36 43.11 -47.56
C ALA A 17 12.88 42.75 -47.83
N LYS A 18 12.56 42.16 -49.00
CA LYS A 18 11.19 41.77 -49.35
C LYS A 18 10.63 40.71 -48.40
N ILE A 19 11.46 39.78 -47.95
CA ILE A 19 11.06 38.70 -47.03
C ILE A 19 10.76 39.28 -45.66
N PHE A 20 11.64 40.16 -45.16
CA PHE A 20 11.43 40.86 -43.90
C PHE A 20 10.18 41.75 -43.95
N GLY A 21 9.93 42.44 -45.07
CA GLY A 21 8.72 43.25 -45.28
C GLY A 21 7.44 42.41 -45.20
N TRP A 22 7.37 41.26 -45.86
CA TRP A 22 6.22 40.34 -45.77
C TRP A 22 6.06 39.72 -44.38
N TRP A 23 7.16 39.37 -43.72
CA TRP A 23 7.16 38.89 -42.34
C TRP A 23 6.59 39.94 -41.39
N ALA A 24 7.04 41.18 -41.49
CA ALA A 24 6.58 42.28 -40.64
C ALA A 24 5.09 42.60 -40.86
N ILE A 25 4.63 42.58 -42.12
CA ILE A 25 3.21 42.75 -42.45
C ILE A 25 2.38 41.62 -41.84
N LEU A 26 2.83 40.38 -41.97
CA LEU A 26 2.11 39.21 -41.44
C LEU A 26 2.06 39.23 -39.90
N ALA A 27 3.20 39.49 -39.24
CA ALA A 27 3.28 39.60 -37.78
C ALA A 27 2.37 40.72 -37.26
N SER A 28 2.32 41.87 -37.96
CA SER A 28 1.46 42.99 -37.58
C SER A 28 -0.02 42.67 -37.76
N ALA A 29 -0.39 42.03 -38.87
CA ALA A 29 -1.77 41.63 -39.14
C ALA A 29 -2.29 40.58 -38.13
N THR A 30 -1.48 39.55 -37.84
CA THR A 30 -1.83 38.55 -36.82
C THR A 30 -1.86 39.16 -35.43
N PHE A 31 -0.98 40.12 -35.12
CA PHE A 31 -0.97 40.80 -33.84
C PHE A 31 -2.26 41.56 -33.60
N VAL A 32 -2.70 42.36 -34.57
CA VAL A 32 -3.99 43.08 -34.51
C VAL A 32 -5.15 42.09 -34.37
N PHE A 33 -5.14 40.99 -35.12
CA PHE A 33 -6.18 39.97 -35.04
C PHE A 33 -6.30 39.32 -33.64
N PHE A 34 -5.20 38.83 -33.08
CA PHE A 34 -5.20 38.21 -31.75
C PHE A 34 -5.45 39.23 -30.63
N LEU A 35 -4.99 40.47 -30.78
CA LEU A 35 -5.29 41.56 -29.85
C LEU A 35 -6.79 41.89 -29.86
N CYS A 36 -7.43 41.98 -31.04
CA CYS A 36 -8.86 42.24 -31.16
C CYS A 36 -9.72 41.09 -30.60
N ILE A 37 -9.34 39.83 -30.86
CA ILE A 37 -10.02 38.66 -30.28
C ILE A 37 -9.90 38.67 -28.75
N GLY A 38 -8.68 38.91 -28.24
CA GLY A 38 -8.44 38.96 -26.80
C GLY A 38 -9.20 40.10 -26.13
N LEU A 39 -9.27 41.28 -26.74
CA LEU A 39 -10.05 42.42 -26.26
C LEU A 39 -11.56 42.16 -26.27
N ALA A 40 -12.06 41.43 -27.28
CA ALA A 40 -13.47 41.05 -27.37
C ALA A 40 -13.87 39.94 -26.38
N SER A 41 -12.91 39.10 -25.97
CA SER A 41 -13.13 37.96 -25.06
C SER A 41 -12.91 38.27 -23.58
N ALA A 42 -12.46 39.48 -23.23
CA ALA A 42 -11.93 39.74 -21.90
C ALA A 42 -13.01 40.01 -20.82
N LYS A 43 -13.12 39.09 -19.86
CA LYS A 43 -13.30 39.44 -18.44
C LYS A 43 -11.93 39.34 -17.77
N ALA A 44 -11.41 40.48 -17.30
CA ALA A 44 -10.36 40.61 -16.28
C ALA A 44 -8.88 40.24 -16.59
N ASN A 45 -8.35 40.46 -17.80
CA ASN A 45 -6.88 40.43 -18.04
C ASN A 45 -6.30 41.85 -18.20
N LYS A 46 -5.09 42.10 -17.67
CA LYS A 46 -4.35 43.35 -17.90
C LYS A 46 -3.94 43.44 -19.36
N LEU A 47 -4.18 44.60 -19.99
CA LEU A 47 -3.89 44.87 -21.41
C LEU A 47 -2.44 44.50 -21.81
N SER A 48 -1.48 44.66 -20.89
CA SER A 48 -0.06 44.34 -21.11
C SER A 48 0.21 42.85 -21.32
N GLU A 49 -0.45 41.94 -20.59
CA GLU A 49 -0.25 40.49 -20.72
C GLU A 49 -0.89 39.96 -22.00
N LEU A 50 -2.04 40.52 -22.35
CA LEU A 50 -2.74 40.21 -23.60
C LEU A 50 -1.95 40.69 -24.82
N ALA A 51 -1.36 41.88 -24.76
CA ALA A 51 -0.47 42.38 -25.80
C ALA A 51 0.81 41.52 -25.92
N LEU A 52 1.42 41.11 -24.80
CA LEU A 52 2.65 40.31 -24.83
C LEU A 52 2.43 38.92 -25.45
N THR A 53 1.34 38.25 -25.06
CA THR A 53 0.95 36.93 -25.59
C THR A 53 0.56 37.01 -27.07
N ALA A 54 -0.25 38.01 -27.46
CA ALA A 54 -0.61 38.24 -28.86
C ALA A 54 0.63 38.52 -29.73
N LEU A 55 1.61 39.27 -29.21
CA LEU A 55 2.86 39.56 -29.91
C LEU A 55 3.70 38.28 -30.09
N ALA A 56 3.88 37.49 -29.03
CA ALA A 56 4.64 36.24 -29.08
C ALA A 56 4.04 35.24 -30.09
N VAL A 57 2.73 35.04 -30.05
CA VAL A 57 2.02 34.14 -30.98
C VAL A 57 2.12 34.64 -32.41
N SER A 58 1.97 35.95 -32.63
CA SER A 58 2.02 36.56 -33.96
C SER A 58 3.41 36.50 -34.59
N VAL A 59 4.45 36.76 -33.80
CA VAL A 59 5.85 36.59 -34.22
C VAL A 59 6.15 35.14 -34.56
N GLY A 60 5.66 34.19 -33.74
CA GLY A 60 5.79 32.75 -34.00
C GLY A 60 5.14 32.33 -35.31
N ILE A 61 3.86 32.68 -35.51
CA ILE A 61 3.10 32.37 -36.73
C ILE A 61 3.76 33.00 -37.96
N ALA A 62 4.10 34.28 -37.90
CA ALA A 62 4.71 34.98 -39.02
C ALA A 62 6.04 34.33 -39.43
N THR A 63 6.85 33.92 -38.45
CA THR A 63 8.13 33.23 -38.68
C THR A 63 7.93 31.85 -39.29
N LEU A 64 6.96 31.07 -38.80
CA LEU A 64 6.65 29.74 -39.35
C LEU A 64 6.12 29.81 -40.78
N VAL A 65 5.23 30.76 -41.07
CA VAL A 65 4.63 30.92 -42.39
C VAL A 65 5.67 31.39 -43.41
N THR A 66 6.51 32.38 -43.08
CA THR A 66 7.55 32.84 -44.01
C THR A 66 8.64 31.79 -44.21
N ALA A 67 9.04 31.07 -43.16
CA ALA A 67 9.94 29.93 -43.27
C ALA A 67 9.33 28.81 -44.13
N GLY A 68 8.05 28.50 -43.94
CA GLY A 68 7.31 27.50 -44.72
C GLY A 68 7.23 27.85 -46.21
N LEU A 69 6.85 29.09 -46.55
CA LEU A 69 6.79 29.55 -47.95
C LEU A 69 8.17 29.49 -48.63
N TRP A 70 9.22 29.85 -47.89
CA TRP A 70 10.58 29.76 -48.40
C TRP A 70 11.04 28.32 -48.58
N PHE A 71 10.71 27.45 -47.62
CA PHE A 71 10.99 26.01 -47.67
C PHE A 71 10.28 25.34 -48.85
N VAL A 72 9.01 25.66 -49.12
CA VAL A 72 8.25 25.18 -50.29
C VAL A 72 8.94 25.62 -51.59
N ARG A 73 9.29 26.91 -51.71
CA ARG A 73 9.99 27.43 -52.89
C ARG A 73 11.36 26.79 -53.08
N TRP A 74 12.06 26.46 -51.99
CA TRP A 74 13.33 25.76 -52.00
C TRP A 74 13.17 24.28 -52.40
N LEU A 75 12.10 23.60 -51.97
CA LEU A 75 11.74 22.23 -52.37
C LEU A 75 11.30 22.13 -53.84
N CYS A 76 10.71 23.17 -54.43
CA CYS A 76 10.33 23.17 -55.85
C CYS A 76 11.55 23.05 -56.81
N CYS A 77 12.78 23.24 -56.32
CA CYS A 77 13.99 22.94 -57.08
C CYS A 77 14.34 21.45 -56.94
N TRP A 78 14.22 20.68 -58.03
CA TRP A 78 14.49 19.23 -58.04
C TRP A 78 15.82 18.82 -57.39
N ARG A 79 16.89 19.59 -57.60
CA ARG A 79 18.20 19.36 -56.97
C ARG A 79 18.15 19.46 -55.44
N ASN A 80 17.42 20.43 -54.90
CA ASN A 80 17.28 20.63 -53.46
C ASN A 80 16.30 19.62 -52.85
N PHE A 81 15.22 19.29 -53.57
CA PHE A 81 14.30 18.21 -53.22
C PHE A 81 15.02 16.87 -53.07
N ARG A 82 15.85 16.49 -54.07
CA ARG A 82 16.64 15.25 -54.01
C ARG A 82 17.61 15.25 -52.82
N ARG A 83 18.29 16.37 -52.55
CA ARG A 83 19.16 16.50 -51.37
C ARG A 83 18.37 16.38 -50.06
N PHE A 84 17.21 17.01 -49.98
CA PHE A 84 16.32 16.92 -48.83
C PHE A 84 15.86 15.47 -48.59
N LEU A 85 15.44 14.75 -49.62
CA LEU A 85 15.05 13.34 -49.51
C LEU A 85 16.21 12.44 -49.06
N VAL A 86 17.42 12.64 -49.59
CA VAL A 86 18.61 11.89 -49.17
C VAL A 86 18.95 12.19 -47.72
N THR A 87 18.91 13.45 -47.30
CA THR A 87 19.12 13.85 -45.91
C THR A 87 18.05 13.25 -45.00
N LEU A 88 16.78 13.30 -45.40
CA LEU A 88 15.66 12.71 -44.66
C LEU A 88 15.80 11.19 -44.52
N ALA A 89 16.17 10.49 -45.60
CA ALA A 89 16.46 9.06 -45.57
C ALA A 89 17.65 8.74 -44.67
N GLY A 90 18.69 9.57 -44.69
CA GLY A 90 19.82 9.48 -43.76
C GLY A 90 19.40 9.63 -42.31
N PHE A 91 18.61 10.65 -41.97
CA PHE A 91 18.05 10.83 -40.62
C PHE A 91 17.16 9.68 -40.20
N ALA A 92 16.25 9.21 -41.06
CA ALA A 92 15.39 8.06 -40.78
C ALA A 92 16.22 6.80 -40.52
N THR A 93 17.30 6.59 -41.27
CA THR A 93 18.22 5.46 -41.08
C THR A 93 18.96 5.57 -39.74
N LEU A 94 19.45 6.76 -39.37
CA LEU A 94 20.09 6.99 -38.08
C LEU A 94 19.12 6.73 -36.91
N ILE A 95 17.86 7.16 -37.03
CA ILE A 95 16.81 6.87 -36.03
C ILE A 95 16.57 5.36 -35.94
N ALA A 96 16.47 4.66 -37.08
CA ALA A 96 16.28 3.21 -37.09
C ALA A 96 17.45 2.46 -36.44
N ILE A 97 18.70 2.86 -36.72
CA ILE A 97 19.90 2.29 -36.11
C ILE A 97 19.92 2.56 -34.60
N PHE A 98 19.59 3.79 -34.18
CA PHE A 98 19.49 4.15 -32.77
C PHE A 98 18.46 3.26 -32.05
N TYR A 99 17.26 3.08 -32.61
CA TYR A 99 16.26 2.19 -32.05
C TYR A 99 16.74 0.73 -31.99
N ALA A 100 17.41 0.24 -33.05
CA ALA A 100 17.92 -1.11 -33.09
C ALA A 100 18.99 -1.35 -32.00
N GLU A 101 19.93 -0.42 -31.83
CA GLU A 101 20.99 -0.50 -30.81
C GLU A 101 20.39 -0.43 -29.40
N GLU A 102 19.53 0.55 -29.13
CA GLU A 102 18.93 0.74 -27.81
C GLU A 102 18.08 -0.46 -27.41
N ASN A 103 17.25 -0.97 -28.34
CA ASN A 103 16.43 -2.17 -28.12
C ASN A 103 17.29 -3.41 -27.84
N TRP A 104 18.36 -3.61 -28.60
CA TRP A 104 19.28 -4.72 -28.39
C TRP A 104 20.01 -4.59 -27.05
N ARG A 105 20.52 -3.40 -26.71
CA ARG A 105 21.24 -3.13 -25.46
C ARG A 105 20.34 -3.39 -24.24
N GLY A 106 19.13 -2.83 -24.22
CA GLY A 106 18.17 -3.04 -23.15
C GLY A 106 17.79 -4.51 -22.98
N LYS A 107 17.42 -5.19 -24.07
CA LYS A 107 17.03 -6.60 -24.04
C LYS A 107 18.18 -7.51 -23.60
N ARG A 108 19.41 -7.24 -24.06
CA ARG A 108 20.61 -7.99 -23.66
C ARG A 108 20.90 -7.82 -22.17
N SER A 109 20.86 -6.59 -21.66
CA SER A 109 21.08 -6.32 -20.24
C SER A 109 20.05 -7.01 -19.35
N TRP A 110 18.76 -6.97 -19.75
CA TRP A 110 17.70 -7.70 -19.05
C TRP A 110 17.94 -9.22 -19.05
N LYS A 111 18.23 -9.81 -20.22
CA LYS A 111 18.50 -11.26 -20.32
C LYS A 111 19.69 -11.69 -19.48
N ASN A 112 20.77 -10.92 -19.48
CA ASN A 112 21.96 -11.21 -18.66
C ASN A 112 21.63 -11.14 -17.17
N TYR A 113 20.79 -10.18 -16.76
CA TYR A 113 20.34 -10.08 -15.39
C TYR A 113 19.52 -11.30 -14.97
N VAL A 114 18.51 -11.70 -15.76
CA VAL A 114 17.69 -12.90 -15.49
C VAL A 114 18.57 -14.15 -15.36
N LEU A 115 19.47 -14.38 -16.32
CA LEU A 115 20.40 -15.53 -16.28
C LEU A 115 21.27 -15.53 -15.01
N LYS A 116 21.73 -14.35 -14.58
CA LYS A 116 22.53 -14.21 -13.36
C LYS A 116 21.72 -14.52 -12.09
N GLN A 117 20.46 -14.12 -12.05
CA GLN A 117 19.56 -14.42 -10.93
C GLN A 117 19.21 -15.91 -10.89
N GLU A 118 18.87 -16.51 -12.03
CA GLU A 118 18.60 -17.95 -12.15
C GLU A 118 19.81 -18.80 -11.74
N ALA A 119 21.03 -18.37 -12.11
CA ALA A 119 22.26 -19.03 -11.68
C ALA A 119 22.50 -18.96 -10.16
N ARG A 120 21.87 -18.02 -9.46
CA ARG A 120 21.86 -17.92 -7.98
C ARG A 120 20.72 -18.71 -7.34
N GLY A 121 19.90 -19.41 -8.14
CA GLY A 121 18.72 -20.15 -7.68
C GLY A 121 17.46 -19.28 -7.51
N GLU A 122 17.51 -18.00 -7.89
CA GLU A 122 16.35 -17.11 -7.83
C GLU A 122 15.36 -17.41 -8.96
N ARG A 123 14.07 -17.19 -8.68
CA ARG A 123 12.99 -17.32 -9.67
C ARG A 123 12.49 -15.93 -10.06
N MET A 124 12.22 -15.74 -11.34
CA MET A 124 11.78 -14.47 -11.92
C MET A 124 10.32 -14.47 -12.38
N ASP A 125 9.65 -15.63 -12.29
CA ASP A 125 8.24 -15.81 -12.65
C ASP A 125 7.37 -15.88 -11.40
N LEU A 126 6.23 -15.18 -11.43
CA LEU A 126 5.26 -15.14 -10.34
C LEU A 126 4.71 -16.54 -10.03
N ALA A 127 4.54 -17.39 -11.05
CA ALA A 127 4.02 -18.74 -10.88
C ALA A 127 4.84 -19.58 -9.88
N ALA A 128 6.15 -19.33 -9.78
CA ALA A 128 7.03 -20.01 -8.84
C ALA A 128 6.76 -19.66 -7.36
N PHE A 129 6.00 -18.59 -7.10
CA PHE A 129 5.65 -18.14 -5.75
C PHE A 129 4.19 -18.44 -5.37
N ILE A 130 3.40 -19.02 -6.27
CA ILE A 130 2.04 -19.45 -5.98
C ILE A 130 2.07 -20.66 -5.02
N PRO A 131 1.34 -20.62 -3.89
CA PRO A 131 1.30 -21.74 -2.96
C PRO A 131 0.64 -22.96 -3.62
N PRO A 132 1.20 -24.17 -3.39
CA PRO A 132 0.68 -25.41 -3.97
C PRO A 132 -0.76 -25.66 -3.52
N LEU A 133 -1.51 -26.40 -4.34
CA LEU A 133 -2.86 -26.83 -3.98
C LEU A 133 -2.81 -27.80 -2.80
N ILE A 134 -3.85 -27.74 -1.97
CA ILE A 134 -4.05 -28.63 -0.82
C ILE A 134 -5.44 -29.24 -0.91
N PRO A 135 -5.68 -30.42 -0.30
CA PRO A 135 -6.99 -31.05 -0.28
C PRO A 135 -8.07 -30.17 0.36
N ASP A 136 -9.24 -30.09 -0.28
CA ASP A 136 -10.35 -29.25 0.17
C ASP A 136 -10.87 -29.65 1.55
N ASP A 137 -10.80 -30.91 1.96
CA ASP A 137 -11.20 -31.39 3.28
C ASP A 137 -10.27 -30.90 4.41
N GLN A 138 -9.03 -30.54 4.08
CA GLN A 138 -8.03 -30.02 5.03
C GLN A 138 -7.90 -28.50 4.99
N ASN A 139 -8.47 -27.83 3.99
CA ASN A 139 -8.28 -26.40 3.73
C ASN A 139 -9.36 -25.53 4.40
N LEU A 140 -8.97 -24.69 5.37
CA LEU A 140 -9.86 -23.78 6.08
C LEU A 140 -10.54 -22.76 5.14
N THR A 141 -9.83 -22.27 4.13
CA THR A 141 -10.29 -21.13 3.32
C THR A 141 -11.42 -21.48 2.36
N VAL A 142 -11.71 -22.77 2.17
CA VAL A 142 -12.82 -23.27 1.35
C VAL A 142 -13.99 -23.78 2.21
N CYS A 143 -14.00 -23.47 3.52
CA CYS A 143 -15.15 -23.73 4.37
C CYS A 143 -16.38 -22.93 3.89
N PRO A 144 -17.61 -23.34 4.24
CA PRO A 144 -18.83 -22.74 3.69
C PRO A 144 -18.96 -21.22 3.94
N LEU A 145 -18.47 -20.72 5.07
CA LEU A 145 -18.44 -19.28 5.35
C LEU A 145 -17.46 -18.50 4.46
N LEU A 146 -16.25 -19.02 4.22
CA LEU A 146 -15.17 -18.27 3.55
C LEU A 146 -15.14 -18.47 2.03
N LYS A 147 -15.50 -19.66 1.54
CA LYS A 147 -15.48 -20.02 0.12
C LYS A 147 -16.11 -18.97 -0.82
N PRO A 148 -17.29 -18.37 -0.50
CA PRO A 148 -17.99 -17.45 -1.40
C PRO A 148 -17.16 -16.24 -1.83
N VAL A 149 -16.17 -15.81 -1.02
CA VAL A 149 -15.38 -14.61 -1.30
C VAL A 149 -14.43 -14.75 -2.48
N LEU A 150 -14.12 -15.97 -2.91
CA LEU A 150 -13.33 -16.24 -4.13
C LEU A 150 -14.14 -17.04 -5.16
N ASP A 151 -15.44 -17.19 -4.94
CA ASP A 151 -16.36 -17.87 -5.87
C ASP A 151 -16.98 -16.85 -6.82
N PHE A 152 -16.18 -16.40 -7.79
CA PHE A 152 -16.57 -15.41 -8.78
C PHE A 152 -16.04 -15.74 -10.18
N ARG A 153 -16.64 -15.14 -11.21
CA ARG A 153 -16.12 -15.17 -12.58
C ARG A 153 -16.14 -13.80 -13.22
N TYR A 154 -15.30 -13.62 -14.23
CA TYR A 154 -15.37 -12.45 -15.11
C TYR A 154 -16.52 -12.62 -16.12
N PRO A 155 -17.16 -11.53 -16.54
CA PRO A 155 -18.16 -11.56 -17.60
C PRO A 155 -17.53 -12.03 -18.90
N ASN A 156 -18.30 -12.71 -19.72
CA ASN A 156 -17.96 -13.04 -21.10
C ASN A 156 -19.00 -12.44 -22.07
N ASP A 157 -18.72 -12.48 -23.37
CA ASP A 157 -19.60 -11.94 -24.40
C ASP A 157 -21.01 -12.57 -24.40
N GLN A 158 -21.19 -13.75 -23.79
CA GLN A 158 -22.48 -14.43 -23.69
C GLN A 158 -23.36 -13.91 -22.56
N ASP A 159 -22.82 -13.13 -21.63
CA ASP A 159 -23.58 -12.59 -20.49
C ASP A 159 -24.50 -11.43 -20.87
N GLY A 160 -24.36 -10.84 -22.07
CA GLY A 160 -25.21 -9.75 -22.56
C GLY A 160 -25.13 -8.47 -21.71
N LEU A 161 -24.00 -8.26 -21.02
CA LEU A 161 -23.77 -7.14 -20.09
C LEU A 161 -23.10 -5.92 -20.77
N ASP A 162 -23.56 -5.58 -21.98
CA ASP A 162 -23.04 -4.46 -22.76
C ASP A 162 -23.10 -3.13 -21.96
N GLY A 163 -21.96 -2.47 -21.82
CA GLY A 163 -21.86 -1.14 -21.21
C GLY A 163 -21.54 -1.10 -19.70
N ARG A 164 -21.30 -2.22 -19.03
CA ARG A 164 -20.71 -2.18 -17.67
C ARG A 164 -19.20 -1.87 -17.74
N PRO A 165 -18.67 -1.00 -16.87
CA PRO A 165 -17.23 -0.75 -16.84
C PRO A 165 -16.44 -2.02 -16.48
N LEU A 166 -15.27 -2.19 -17.10
CA LEU A 166 -14.30 -3.22 -16.74
C LEU A 166 -13.68 -2.92 -15.36
N PRO A 167 -13.45 -3.95 -14.51
CA PRO A 167 -13.94 -5.32 -14.57
C PRO A 167 -15.16 -5.50 -13.66
N SER A 168 -16.36 -5.66 -14.22
CA SER A 168 -17.56 -5.96 -13.43
C SER A 168 -17.59 -7.45 -13.06
N ILE A 169 -17.27 -7.80 -11.83
CA ILE A 169 -17.22 -9.21 -11.36
C ILE A 169 -18.63 -9.79 -11.16
N ILE A 170 -18.82 -11.07 -11.53
CA ILE A 170 -20.04 -11.84 -11.23
C ILE A 170 -19.76 -12.80 -10.08
N TRP A 171 -20.38 -12.55 -8.93
CA TRP A 171 -20.35 -13.43 -7.76
C TRP A 171 -21.25 -14.64 -7.99
N LEU A 172 -20.72 -15.85 -7.78
CA LEU A 172 -21.47 -17.10 -7.98
C LEU A 172 -22.33 -17.46 -6.76
N ASP A 173 -21.89 -17.08 -5.55
CA ASP A 173 -22.67 -17.20 -4.32
C ASP A 173 -22.88 -15.82 -3.67
N THR A 174 -23.88 -15.09 -4.17
CA THR A 174 -24.23 -13.76 -3.65
C THR A 174 -24.74 -13.80 -2.21
N ASN A 175 -25.40 -14.90 -1.79
CA ASN A 175 -25.88 -15.07 -0.42
C ASN A 175 -24.71 -15.27 0.55
N GLY A 176 -23.72 -16.06 0.16
CA GLY A 176 -22.48 -16.25 0.92
C GLY A 176 -21.66 -14.97 1.04
N VAL A 177 -21.54 -14.19 -0.04
CA VAL A 177 -20.89 -12.86 0.01
C VAL A 177 -21.67 -11.89 0.92
N ALA A 178 -23.00 -11.87 0.84
CA ALA A 178 -23.84 -11.06 1.73
C ALA A 178 -23.72 -11.51 3.19
N ARG A 179 -23.56 -12.81 3.44
CA ARG A 179 -23.31 -13.37 4.78
C ARG A 179 -22.02 -12.81 5.37
N LEU A 180 -20.92 -12.82 4.63
CA LEU A 180 -19.64 -12.23 5.05
C LEU A 180 -19.72 -10.71 5.26
N ALA A 181 -20.47 -10.00 4.41
CA ALA A 181 -20.64 -8.55 4.54
C ALA A 181 -21.29 -8.14 5.87
N ARG A 182 -22.12 -9.01 6.47
CA ARG A 182 -22.74 -8.79 7.80
C ARG A 182 -21.74 -8.86 8.97
N LEU A 183 -20.54 -9.39 8.76
CA LEU A 183 -19.48 -9.47 9.77
C LEU A 183 -18.69 -8.15 9.91
N ASP A 184 -18.93 -7.14 9.05
CA ASP A 184 -18.24 -5.85 9.11
C ASP A 184 -18.80 -4.96 10.24
N LEU A 185 -18.11 -4.92 11.39
CA LEU A 185 -18.50 -4.08 12.53
C LEU A 185 -17.73 -2.76 12.62
N HIS A 186 -16.44 -2.80 12.32
CA HIS A 186 -15.53 -1.70 12.63
C HIS A 186 -15.71 -0.51 11.69
N TRP A 187 -15.94 -0.77 10.40
CA TRP A 187 -16.21 0.30 9.44
C TRP A 187 -17.51 1.04 9.81
N ASN A 188 -18.51 0.30 10.30
CA ASN A 188 -19.78 0.86 10.74
C ASN A 188 -19.63 1.73 11.99
N MET A 189 -18.85 1.30 13.00
CA MET A 189 -18.62 2.08 14.22
C MET A 189 -17.86 3.38 13.93
N ARG A 190 -16.74 3.30 13.21
CA ARG A 190 -15.91 4.48 12.90
C ARG A 190 -16.67 5.51 12.06
N ASN A 191 -17.37 5.07 11.02
CA ASN A 191 -18.16 5.96 10.19
C ASN A 191 -19.35 6.54 10.96
N TYR A 192 -19.98 5.74 11.83
CA TYR A 192 -21.06 6.21 12.68
C TYR A 192 -20.60 7.38 13.54
N LEU A 193 -19.49 7.25 14.28
CA LEU A 193 -18.95 8.32 15.11
C LEU A 193 -18.65 9.59 14.30
N HIS A 194 -18.08 9.47 13.10
CA HIS A 194 -17.82 10.61 12.22
C HIS A 194 -19.08 11.23 11.62
N SER A 195 -20.17 10.46 11.51
CA SER A 195 -21.46 10.92 10.99
C SER A 195 -22.36 11.59 12.03
N LEU A 196 -22.04 11.47 13.33
CA LEU A 196 -22.86 12.04 14.41
C LEU A 196 -22.93 13.57 14.29
N SER A 197 -24.15 14.11 14.31
CA SER A 197 -24.43 15.55 14.27
C SER A 197 -25.25 15.98 15.48
N GLY A 198 -25.03 17.22 15.96
CA GLY A 198 -25.89 17.91 16.93
C GLY A 198 -26.27 17.08 18.16
N GLU A 199 -27.54 16.70 18.22
CA GLU A 199 -28.17 15.97 19.34
C GLU A 199 -27.54 14.60 19.61
N ASP A 200 -27.22 13.81 18.58
CA ASP A 200 -26.66 12.47 18.81
C ASP A 200 -25.22 12.54 19.33
N ARG A 201 -24.46 13.57 18.96
CA ARG A 201 -23.13 13.82 19.53
C ARG A 201 -23.23 14.25 21.00
N GLN A 202 -24.25 15.04 21.34
CA GLN A 202 -24.53 15.42 22.72
C GLN A 202 -24.97 14.21 23.56
N ARG A 203 -25.87 13.36 23.04
CA ARG A 203 -26.27 12.10 23.70
C ARG A 203 -25.08 11.17 23.94
N LEU A 204 -24.15 11.06 22.98
CA LEU A 204 -22.92 10.29 23.17
C LEU A 204 -22.07 10.86 24.31
N GLN A 205 -21.93 12.19 24.37
CA GLN A 205 -21.20 12.89 25.44
C GLN A 205 -21.85 12.73 26.82
N GLU A 206 -23.18 12.54 26.88
CA GLU A 206 -23.91 12.26 28.12
C GLU A 206 -23.76 10.80 28.59
N GLN A 207 -23.56 9.85 27.66
CA GLN A 207 -23.45 8.41 27.96
C GLN A 207 -22.00 7.93 28.16
N VAL A 208 -21.04 8.58 27.52
CA VAL A 208 -19.64 8.19 27.54
C VAL A 208 -18.81 9.40 27.95
N ASP A 209 -17.92 9.20 28.93
CA ASP A 209 -16.92 10.20 29.27
C ASP A 209 -15.95 10.36 28.09
N MET A 210 -16.18 11.40 27.30
CA MET A 210 -15.39 11.67 26.10
C MET A 210 -13.96 12.13 26.43
N GLU A 211 -13.68 12.61 27.64
CA GLU A 211 -12.31 12.88 28.08
C GLU A 211 -11.58 11.57 28.40
N GLU A 212 -12.25 10.62 29.05
CA GLU A 212 -11.67 9.29 29.26
C GLU A 212 -11.50 8.53 27.93
N VAL A 213 -12.43 8.66 26.98
CA VAL A 213 -12.26 8.11 25.62
C VAL A 213 -11.06 8.71 24.91
N LYS A 214 -10.84 10.02 25.01
CA LYS A 214 -9.66 10.68 24.41
C LYS A 214 -8.37 10.20 25.08
N LYS A 215 -8.34 10.19 26.42
CA LYS A 215 -7.21 9.70 27.20
C LYS A 215 -6.89 8.25 26.89
N GLN A 216 -7.91 7.40 26.76
CA GLN A 216 -7.75 6.02 26.35
C GLN A 216 -7.35 5.91 24.87
N ALA A 217 -7.82 6.77 23.96
CA ALA A 217 -7.34 6.79 22.58
C ALA A 217 -5.87 7.22 22.46
N GLU A 218 -5.43 8.16 23.31
CA GLU A 218 -4.03 8.55 23.44
C GLU A 218 -3.17 7.44 24.05
N ALA A 219 -3.66 6.78 25.09
CA ALA A 219 -3.03 5.56 25.64
C ALA A 219 -2.97 4.45 24.57
N ASN A 220 -4.05 4.23 23.82
CA ASN A 220 -4.12 3.26 22.73
C ASN A 220 -3.09 3.53 21.64
N THR A 221 -2.73 4.78 21.45
CA THR A 221 -1.69 5.21 20.51
C THR A 221 -0.28 4.93 21.06
N LEU A 222 -0.08 4.99 22.38
CA LEU A 222 1.22 4.81 23.05
C LEU A 222 1.52 3.35 23.43
N THR A 223 0.49 2.59 23.79
CA THR A 223 0.63 1.30 24.48
C THR A 223 -0.17 0.16 23.86
N ASN A 224 -0.78 0.33 22.68
CA ASN A 224 -1.85 -0.58 22.24
C ASN A 224 -2.82 -0.78 23.44
N GLY A 225 -3.24 0.32 24.05
CA GLY A 225 -4.13 0.35 25.19
C GLY A 225 -5.47 -0.35 24.95
N TRP A 226 -6.22 -0.53 26.03
CA TRP A 226 -7.39 -1.41 26.09
C TRP A 226 -8.44 -1.08 25.02
N ILE A 227 -9.10 -2.15 24.55
CA ILE A 227 -10.30 -1.99 23.73
C ILE A 227 -11.37 -1.32 24.59
N ASN A 228 -11.77 -0.12 24.16
CA ASN A 228 -12.78 0.66 24.86
C ASN A 228 -14.18 0.07 24.61
N LEU A 229 -14.56 -0.90 25.45
CA LEU A 229 -15.87 -1.56 25.39
C LEU A 229 -17.02 -0.60 25.70
N ALA A 230 -16.81 0.46 26.47
CA ALA A 230 -17.84 1.48 26.77
C ALA A 230 -18.23 2.26 25.51
N LEU A 231 -17.25 2.60 24.67
CA LEU A 231 -17.48 3.23 23.38
C LEU A 231 -18.26 2.29 22.44
N TRP A 232 -17.94 1.00 22.43
CA TRP A 232 -18.71 -0.01 21.70
C TRP A 232 -20.14 -0.17 22.21
N GLN A 233 -20.34 -0.18 23.54
CA GLN A 233 -21.66 -0.23 24.16
C GLN A 233 -22.52 0.97 23.72
N ALA A 234 -21.97 2.18 23.79
CA ALA A 234 -22.68 3.39 23.36
C ALA A 234 -23.09 3.32 21.90
N TYR A 235 -22.18 2.89 21.01
CA TYR A 235 -22.51 2.66 19.61
C TYR A 235 -23.68 1.72 19.42
N TYR A 236 -23.65 0.55 20.06
CA TYR A 236 -24.72 -0.41 19.87
C TYR A 236 -26.07 0.06 20.44
N ARG A 237 -26.06 0.73 21.60
CA ARG A 237 -27.27 1.32 22.21
C ARG A 237 -27.87 2.42 21.32
N MET A 238 -27.04 3.26 20.69
CA MET A 238 -27.51 4.37 19.86
C MET A 238 -27.89 3.96 18.42
N SER A 239 -27.21 2.95 17.84
CA SER A 239 -27.40 2.58 16.43
C SER A 239 -28.62 1.69 16.16
N THR A 240 -29.58 1.60 17.09
CA THR A 240 -30.73 0.66 17.09
C THR A 240 -30.35 -0.84 17.03
N ASN A 241 -29.05 -1.15 17.11
CA ASN A 241 -28.51 -2.51 17.01
C ASN A 241 -28.61 -3.31 18.32
N LEU A 242 -29.19 -2.74 19.39
CA LEU A 242 -29.40 -3.40 20.69
C LEU A 242 -30.85 -3.28 21.18
N THR A 243 -31.81 -3.81 20.42
CA THR A 243 -33.20 -3.89 20.88
C THR A 243 -33.33 -4.88 22.05
N GLY A 244 -33.92 -4.44 23.17
CA GLY A 244 -34.10 -5.28 24.36
C GLY A 244 -32.87 -5.40 25.28
N ALA A 245 -31.87 -4.52 25.12
CA ALA A 245 -30.77 -4.37 26.07
C ALA A 245 -31.30 -4.07 27.49
N ASN A 246 -30.75 -4.72 28.51
CA ASN A 246 -30.98 -4.28 29.88
C ASN A 246 -30.13 -3.02 30.13
N PRO A 247 -30.71 -1.88 30.57
CA PRO A 247 -29.96 -0.68 30.90
C PRO A 247 -28.80 -0.91 31.89
N GLU A 248 -28.92 -1.90 32.77
CA GLU A 248 -27.94 -2.25 33.80
C GLU A 248 -26.78 -3.13 33.30
N ASN A 249 -26.81 -3.58 32.03
CA ASN A 249 -25.73 -4.40 31.48
C ASN A 249 -24.39 -3.64 31.48
N SER A 250 -23.32 -4.37 31.81
CA SER A 250 -21.95 -3.87 31.65
C SER A 250 -21.61 -3.70 30.16
N PRO A 251 -20.57 -2.90 29.82
CA PRO A 251 -20.14 -2.75 28.44
C PRO A 251 -19.82 -4.08 27.74
N ALA A 252 -19.16 -5.00 28.44
CA ALA A 252 -18.85 -6.33 27.91
C ALA A 252 -20.12 -7.15 27.62
N GLN A 253 -21.11 -7.11 28.52
CA GLN A 253 -22.38 -7.84 28.34
C GLN A 253 -23.16 -7.32 27.13
N ASP A 254 -23.25 -6.00 26.95
CA ASP A 254 -23.93 -5.42 25.79
C ASP A 254 -23.21 -5.71 24.49
N VAL A 255 -21.87 -5.64 24.46
CA VAL A 255 -21.10 -6.03 23.29
C VAL A 255 -21.39 -7.48 22.92
N LEU A 256 -21.25 -8.42 23.86
CA LEU A 256 -21.52 -9.84 23.58
C LEU A 256 -22.97 -10.08 23.16
N PHE A 257 -23.92 -9.36 23.75
CA PHE A 257 -25.32 -9.43 23.35
C PHE A 257 -25.53 -8.95 21.91
N ALA A 258 -24.92 -7.82 21.51
CA ALA A 258 -24.97 -7.32 20.13
C ALA A 258 -24.42 -8.35 19.13
N LEU A 259 -23.34 -9.01 19.51
CA LEU A 259 -22.62 -9.96 18.66
C LEU A 259 -23.34 -11.30 18.49
N ARG A 260 -24.40 -11.58 19.26
CA ARG A 260 -25.23 -12.78 19.05
C ARG A 260 -25.78 -12.89 17.63
N ARG A 261 -25.98 -11.75 16.95
CA ARG A 261 -26.46 -11.71 15.56
C ARG A 261 -25.52 -12.40 14.55
N VAL A 262 -24.24 -12.54 14.90
CA VAL A 262 -23.22 -13.23 14.08
C VAL A 262 -22.70 -14.52 14.73
N GLU A 263 -23.28 -14.95 15.86
CA GLU A 263 -22.81 -16.10 16.64
C GLU A 263 -22.77 -17.40 15.84
N HIS A 264 -23.80 -17.62 15.01
CA HIS A 264 -23.87 -18.78 14.15
C HIS A 264 -22.66 -18.87 13.19
N ASP A 265 -22.28 -17.74 12.59
CA ASP A 265 -21.18 -17.67 11.64
C ASP A 265 -19.83 -17.86 12.33
N LEU A 266 -19.67 -17.30 13.53
CA LEU A 266 -18.48 -17.46 14.37
C LEU A 266 -18.32 -18.91 14.86
N THR A 267 -19.42 -19.54 15.30
CA THR A 267 -19.42 -20.94 15.72
C THR A 267 -19.06 -21.88 14.56
N GLU A 268 -19.55 -21.58 13.35
CA GLU A 268 -19.20 -22.35 12.15
C GLU A 268 -17.69 -22.28 11.85
N ILE A 269 -17.12 -21.06 11.81
CA ILE A 269 -15.69 -20.92 11.48
C ILE A 269 -14.77 -21.51 12.55
N HIS A 270 -15.13 -21.43 13.83
CA HIS A 270 -14.42 -22.12 14.92
C HIS A 270 -14.41 -23.63 14.72
N ARG A 271 -15.57 -24.21 14.40
CA ARG A 271 -15.72 -25.65 14.13
C ARG A 271 -14.90 -26.07 12.92
N GLU A 272 -14.95 -25.31 11.84
CA GLU A 272 -14.23 -25.63 10.61
C GLU A 272 -12.72 -25.43 10.77
N ALA A 273 -12.28 -24.44 11.55
CA ALA A 273 -10.89 -24.33 11.98
C ALA A 273 -10.45 -25.58 12.74
N GLY A 274 -11.23 -26.07 13.71
CA GLY A 274 -10.90 -27.32 14.41
C GLY A 274 -10.70 -28.54 13.50
N ARG A 275 -11.36 -28.57 12.32
CA ARG A 275 -11.34 -29.70 11.38
C ARG A 275 -10.30 -29.58 10.27
N ARG A 276 -9.97 -28.36 9.84
CA ARG A 276 -9.20 -28.08 8.62
C ARG A 276 -7.83 -27.49 8.95
N PRO A 277 -6.79 -28.33 9.16
CA PRO A 277 -5.50 -27.89 9.70
C PRO A 277 -4.71 -26.94 8.81
N LEU A 278 -4.98 -26.94 7.50
CA LEU A 278 -4.24 -26.17 6.51
C LEU A 278 -5.07 -25.00 5.98
N ALA A 279 -4.42 -24.05 5.32
CA ALA A 279 -5.10 -22.92 4.68
C ALA A 279 -4.38 -22.52 3.38
N ARG A 280 -5.14 -22.43 2.28
CA ARG A 280 -4.66 -21.94 0.99
C ARG A 280 -5.82 -21.33 0.22
N TRP A 281 -5.78 -20.01 0.06
CA TRP A 281 -6.82 -19.29 -0.68
C TRP A 281 -6.86 -19.68 -2.16
N PRO A 282 -8.04 -20.02 -2.73
CA PRO A 282 -8.21 -20.29 -4.15
C PRO A 282 -8.19 -19.02 -5.01
N VAL A 283 -7.13 -18.22 -4.90
CA VAL A 283 -6.98 -16.98 -5.68
C VAL A 283 -6.89 -17.32 -7.17
N HIS A 284 -7.62 -16.56 -7.98
CA HIS A 284 -7.53 -16.60 -9.44
C HIS A 284 -6.31 -15.78 -9.87
N TYR A 285 -5.13 -16.40 -9.83
CA TYR A 285 -3.87 -15.74 -10.21
C TYR A 285 -3.88 -15.45 -11.71
N ASP A 286 -3.98 -14.17 -12.08
CA ASP A 286 -3.78 -13.72 -13.45
C ASP A 286 -2.27 -13.58 -13.71
N LEU A 287 -1.69 -14.52 -14.46
CA LEU A 287 -0.26 -14.49 -14.77
C LEU A 287 0.10 -13.52 -15.90
N GLU A 288 -0.88 -13.12 -16.72
CA GLU A 288 -0.69 -12.17 -17.82
C GLU A 288 -0.80 -10.73 -17.32
N GLN A 289 -1.73 -10.49 -16.40
CA GLN A 289 -1.94 -9.19 -15.74
C GLN A 289 -2.01 -9.32 -14.21
N PRO A 290 -0.89 -9.67 -13.53
CA PRO A 290 -0.91 -9.91 -12.08
C PRO A 290 -1.40 -8.73 -11.23
N TRP A 291 -1.17 -7.49 -11.67
CA TRP A 291 -1.64 -6.27 -11.00
C TRP A 291 -3.17 -6.16 -10.96
N SER A 292 -3.88 -6.87 -11.84
CA SER A 292 -5.35 -6.92 -11.90
C SER A 292 -5.94 -8.11 -11.13
N THR A 293 -5.10 -8.95 -10.51
CA THR A 293 -5.56 -10.09 -9.70
C THR A 293 -6.43 -9.59 -8.55
N LEU A 294 -7.68 -10.03 -8.52
CA LEU A 294 -8.62 -9.63 -7.48
C LEU A 294 -8.34 -10.39 -6.17
N LEU A 295 -8.22 -9.65 -5.06
CA LEU A 295 -7.91 -10.19 -3.73
C LEU A 295 -8.98 -9.81 -2.70
N PRO A 296 -10.26 -10.20 -2.90
CA PRO A 296 -11.39 -9.74 -2.08
C PRO A 296 -11.39 -10.37 -0.67
N HIS A 297 -10.72 -11.52 -0.51
CA HIS A 297 -10.61 -12.21 0.78
C HIS A 297 -9.83 -11.39 1.81
N LEU A 298 -8.87 -10.57 1.40
CA LEU A 298 -8.03 -9.78 2.32
C LEU A 298 -8.85 -8.87 3.24
N ALA A 299 -9.81 -8.13 2.66
CA ALA A 299 -10.69 -7.26 3.43
C ALA A 299 -11.58 -8.07 4.39
N ASN A 300 -12.04 -9.25 3.97
CA ASN A 300 -12.90 -10.12 4.77
C ASN A 300 -12.15 -10.78 5.92
N VAL A 301 -10.93 -11.27 5.69
CA VAL A 301 -10.04 -11.77 6.75
C VAL A 301 -9.84 -10.69 7.80
N LYS A 302 -9.43 -9.48 7.39
CA LYS A 302 -9.24 -8.37 8.33
C LYS A 302 -10.51 -8.04 9.11
N ARG A 303 -11.67 -7.98 8.46
CA ARG A 303 -12.97 -7.71 9.12
C ARG A 303 -13.29 -8.73 10.19
N ILE A 304 -13.14 -10.01 9.89
CA ILE A 304 -13.38 -11.10 10.85
C ILE A 304 -12.41 -10.97 12.02
N THR A 305 -11.12 -10.72 11.76
CA THR A 305 -10.11 -10.51 12.80
C THR A 305 -10.48 -9.33 13.73
N MET A 306 -10.98 -8.22 13.20
CA MET A 306 -11.43 -7.08 14.00
C MET A 306 -12.68 -7.38 14.83
N LEU A 307 -13.60 -8.20 14.30
CA LEU A 307 -14.75 -8.70 15.04
C LEU A 307 -14.31 -9.60 16.21
N LEU A 308 -13.41 -10.56 15.95
CA LEU A 308 -12.83 -11.45 16.96
C LEU A 308 -12.10 -10.66 18.04
N GLN A 309 -11.39 -9.59 17.67
CA GLN A 309 -10.70 -8.71 18.61
C GLN A 309 -11.63 -8.15 19.69
N VAL A 310 -12.75 -7.56 19.27
CA VAL A 310 -13.72 -6.93 20.16
C VAL A 310 -14.45 -7.97 21.00
N ARG A 311 -14.80 -9.12 20.39
CA ARG A 311 -15.46 -10.23 21.09
C ARG A 311 -14.55 -10.84 22.17
N ALA A 312 -13.28 -11.09 21.83
CA ALA A 312 -12.28 -11.60 22.76
C ALA A 312 -12.09 -10.69 23.97
N ALA A 313 -11.94 -9.38 23.76
CA ALA A 313 -11.81 -8.44 24.88
C ALA A 313 -13.07 -8.42 25.77
N ALA A 314 -14.27 -8.47 25.17
CA ALA A 314 -15.51 -8.54 25.95
C ALA A 314 -15.63 -9.85 26.72
N GLN A 315 -15.23 -10.99 26.15
CA GLN A 315 -15.18 -12.29 26.84
C GLN A 315 -14.19 -12.28 28.00
N LEU A 316 -12.99 -11.71 27.82
CA LEU A 316 -11.99 -11.58 28.88
C LEU A 316 -12.50 -10.73 30.06
N VAL A 317 -13.15 -9.59 29.78
CA VAL A 317 -13.79 -8.76 30.84
C VAL A 317 -14.94 -9.51 31.53
N ALA A 318 -15.67 -10.35 30.80
CA ALA A 318 -16.73 -11.18 31.35
C ALA A 318 -16.22 -12.46 32.06
N ASN A 319 -14.90 -12.63 32.25
CA ASN A 319 -14.25 -13.83 32.80
C ASN A 319 -14.58 -15.13 32.01
N GLN A 320 -14.86 -15.01 30.71
CA GLN A 320 -15.06 -16.12 29.77
C GLN A 320 -13.74 -16.41 29.04
N THR A 321 -12.65 -16.63 29.81
CA THR A 321 -11.29 -16.69 29.27
C THR A 321 -11.11 -17.76 28.18
N GLY A 322 -11.75 -18.93 28.30
CA GLY A 322 -11.66 -20.00 27.30
C GLY A 322 -12.22 -19.58 25.93
N GLU A 323 -13.35 -18.87 25.92
CA GLU A 323 -13.99 -18.36 24.71
C GLU A 323 -13.16 -17.21 24.10
N GLY A 324 -12.64 -16.31 24.95
CA GLY A 324 -11.74 -15.22 24.52
C GLY A 324 -10.46 -15.74 23.89
N LEU A 325 -9.88 -16.79 24.47
CA LEU A 325 -8.70 -17.46 23.92
C LEU A 325 -9.00 -18.09 22.57
N ALA A 326 -10.13 -18.79 22.41
CA ALA A 326 -10.50 -19.39 21.15
C ALA A 326 -10.57 -18.33 20.03
N ASP A 327 -11.16 -17.16 20.30
CA ASP A 327 -11.23 -16.05 19.35
C ASP A 327 -9.84 -15.49 18.99
N ILE A 328 -8.93 -15.39 19.97
CA ILE A 328 -7.52 -15.00 19.75
C ILE A 328 -6.81 -16.01 18.84
N GLU A 329 -6.90 -17.30 19.15
CA GLU A 329 -6.26 -18.38 18.38
C GLU A 329 -6.81 -18.45 16.95
N LEU A 330 -8.12 -18.28 16.76
CA LEU A 330 -8.73 -18.19 15.44
C LEU A 330 -8.24 -16.96 14.66
N GLY A 331 -8.10 -15.81 15.33
CA GLY A 331 -7.59 -14.59 14.72
C GLY A 331 -6.17 -14.75 14.15
N PHE A 332 -5.26 -15.34 14.93
CA PHE A 332 -3.91 -15.67 14.45
C PHE A 332 -3.94 -16.70 13.30
N ARG A 333 -4.80 -17.71 13.40
CA ARG A 333 -4.95 -18.72 12.33
C ARG A 333 -5.45 -18.11 11.01
N LEU A 334 -6.37 -17.15 11.08
CA LEU A 334 -6.83 -16.41 9.92
C LEU A 334 -5.72 -15.53 9.33
N ALA A 335 -4.91 -14.89 10.18
CA ALA A 335 -3.73 -14.17 9.71
C ALA A 335 -2.74 -15.09 8.97
N ASP A 336 -2.46 -16.27 9.53
CA ASP A 336 -1.54 -17.24 8.94
C ASP A 336 -2.02 -17.86 7.62
N SER A 337 -3.34 -17.86 7.37
CA SER A 337 -3.89 -18.27 6.07
C SER A 337 -3.34 -17.49 4.88
N LEU A 338 -2.83 -16.27 5.13
CA LEU A 338 -2.26 -15.38 4.12
C LEU A 338 -0.74 -15.57 3.94
N GLY A 339 -0.07 -16.35 4.80
CA GLY A 339 1.40 -16.46 4.82
C GLY A 339 2.02 -17.03 3.55
N GLY A 340 1.26 -17.81 2.78
CA GLY A 340 1.70 -18.39 1.51
C GLY A 340 1.55 -17.46 0.29
N GLU A 341 0.86 -16.32 0.43
CA GLU A 341 0.52 -15.48 -0.72
C GLU A 341 1.70 -14.62 -1.22
N PRO A 342 1.88 -14.46 -2.55
CA PRO A 342 3.01 -13.77 -3.14
C PRO A 342 2.83 -12.25 -3.29
N PHE A 343 1.70 -11.68 -2.86
CA PHE A 343 1.41 -10.25 -3.01
C PHE A 343 1.78 -9.47 -1.75
N VAL A 344 2.36 -8.27 -1.89
CA VAL A 344 2.63 -7.38 -0.74
C VAL A 344 1.39 -7.19 0.11
N ILE A 345 0.29 -6.84 -0.54
CA ILE A 345 -0.94 -6.43 0.15
C ILE A 345 -1.48 -7.55 1.05
N SER A 346 -1.32 -8.81 0.63
CA SER A 346 -1.67 -9.96 1.45
C SER A 346 -0.83 -10.04 2.73
N GLN A 347 0.47 -9.79 2.63
CA GLN A 347 1.37 -9.80 3.79
C GLN A 347 1.16 -8.58 4.70
N LEU A 348 0.76 -7.43 4.15
CA LEU A 348 0.35 -6.27 4.96
C LEU A 348 -0.93 -6.54 5.74
N VAL A 349 -1.91 -7.17 5.10
CA VAL A 349 -3.15 -7.57 5.78
C VAL A 349 -2.86 -8.61 6.86
N ARG A 350 -1.98 -9.58 6.59
CA ARG A 350 -1.52 -10.55 7.58
C ARG A 350 -0.92 -9.87 8.80
N MET A 351 0.06 -8.99 8.61
CA MET A 351 0.70 -8.21 9.68
C MET A 351 -0.35 -7.40 10.47
N ALA A 352 -1.24 -6.69 9.78
CA ALA A 352 -2.30 -5.95 10.44
C ALA A 352 -3.23 -6.85 11.27
N CYS A 353 -3.50 -8.07 10.83
CA CYS A 353 -4.30 -9.03 11.60
C CYS A 353 -3.57 -9.49 12.87
N TYR A 354 -2.25 -9.69 12.80
CA TYR A 354 -1.44 -9.94 14.00
C TYR A 354 -1.53 -8.77 14.97
N ASP A 355 -1.28 -7.54 14.52
CA ASP A 355 -1.35 -6.34 15.37
C ASP A 355 -2.72 -6.21 16.05
N ILE A 356 -3.81 -6.48 15.31
CA ILE A 356 -5.17 -6.48 15.84
C ILE A 356 -5.32 -7.50 16.98
N ILE A 357 -4.87 -8.75 16.80
CA ILE A 357 -5.11 -9.84 17.77
C ILE A 357 -4.13 -9.82 18.95
N LEU A 358 -2.94 -9.23 18.78
CA LEU A 358 -2.02 -9.02 19.89
C LEU A 358 -2.64 -8.15 21.00
N GLN A 359 -3.58 -7.27 20.66
CA GLN A 359 -4.31 -6.45 21.62
C GLN A 359 -5.06 -7.26 22.71
N PRO A 360 -6.07 -8.10 22.39
CA PRO A 360 -6.77 -8.89 23.39
C PRO A 360 -5.86 -9.91 24.10
N LEU A 361 -4.81 -10.42 23.42
CA LEU A 361 -3.79 -11.25 24.08
C LEU A 361 -3.08 -10.47 25.20
N ASN A 362 -2.58 -9.28 24.89
CA ASN A 362 -1.90 -8.42 25.85
C ASN A 362 -2.80 -8.05 27.03
N GLU A 363 -4.07 -7.75 26.74
CA GLU A 363 -5.11 -7.52 27.74
C GLU A 363 -5.37 -8.73 28.66
N GLY A 364 -5.42 -9.95 28.12
CA GLY A 364 -5.59 -11.15 28.94
C GLY A 364 -4.35 -11.48 29.79
N LEU A 365 -3.15 -11.20 29.28
CA LEU A 365 -1.89 -11.30 30.04
C LEU A 365 -1.88 -10.30 31.20
N ALA A 366 -2.23 -9.04 30.97
CA ALA A 366 -2.29 -8.00 31.99
C ALA A 366 -3.30 -8.31 33.12
N ARG A 367 -4.34 -9.10 32.84
CA ARG A 367 -5.31 -9.56 33.83
C ARG A 367 -4.93 -10.88 34.52
N HIS A 368 -3.77 -11.47 34.20
CA HIS A 368 -3.35 -12.78 34.69
C HIS A 368 -4.42 -13.88 34.49
N GLN A 369 -5.16 -13.82 33.39
CA GLN A 369 -6.34 -14.67 33.18
C GLN A 369 -6.02 -16.02 32.54
N PHE A 370 -4.89 -16.15 31.84
CA PHE A 370 -4.54 -17.37 31.13
C PHE A 370 -3.81 -18.37 32.03
N SER A 371 -4.15 -19.65 31.90
CA SER A 371 -3.42 -20.74 32.53
C SER A 371 -2.10 -21.08 31.80
N ASP A 372 -1.20 -21.79 32.47
CA ASP A 372 0.08 -22.23 31.89
C ASP A 372 -0.11 -23.04 30.57
N ALA A 373 -1.12 -23.91 30.52
CA ALA A 373 -1.43 -24.68 29.32
C ALA A 373 -1.89 -23.80 28.15
N GLN A 374 -2.72 -22.79 28.43
CA GLN A 374 -3.21 -21.84 27.42
C GLN A 374 -2.07 -20.95 26.90
N LEU A 375 -1.19 -20.48 27.80
CA LEU A 375 0.00 -19.71 27.42
C LEU A 375 0.96 -20.54 26.59
N THR A 376 1.08 -21.85 26.86
CA THR A 376 1.86 -22.77 26.04
C THR A 376 1.30 -22.88 24.62
N SER A 377 -0.03 -23.00 24.47
CA SER A 377 -0.70 -23.01 23.16
C SER A 377 -0.41 -21.73 22.37
N LEU A 378 -0.57 -20.56 23.01
CA LEU A 378 -0.28 -19.26 22.41
C LEU A 378 1.20 -19.14 22.00
N GLN A 379 2.14 -19.56 22.85
CA GLN A 379 3.56 -19.56 22.51
C GLN A 379 3.87 -20.45 21.30
N GLN A 380 3.22 -21.60 21.19
CA GLN A 380 3.38 -22.49 20.04
C GLN A 380 2.89 -21.81 18.76
N GLN A 381 1.70 -21.21 18.79
CA GLN A 381 1.15 -20.51 17.63
C GLN A 381 2.00 -19.30 17.22
N LEU A 382 2.37 -18.43 18.17
CA LEU A 382 3.23 -17.28 17.92
C LEU A 382 4.62 -17.69 17.40
N SER A 383 5.16 -18.85 17.83
CA SER A 383 6.45 -19.33 17.34
C SER A 383 6.46 -19.74 15.87
N ALA A 384 5.30 -20.10 15.31
CA ALA A 384 5.15 -20.47 13.91
C ALA A 384 5.04 -19.24 12.99
N ALA A 385 4.80 -18.06 13.56
CA ALA A 385 4.67 -16.81 12.83
C ALA A 385 6.04 -16.32 12.31
N ASP A 386 6.16 -16.27 10.99
CA ASP A 386 7.32 -15.69 10.29
C ASP A 386 6.84 -14.63 9.27
N LEU A 387 6.81 -13.38 9.73
CA LEU A 387 6.44 -12.22 8.94
C LEU A 387 7.60 -11.77 8.03
N LEU A 388 8.85 -12.08 8.39
CA LEU A 388 10.03 -11.79 7.57
C LEU A 388 10.13 -12.71 6.35
N ALA A 389 9.80 -14.00 6.52
CA ALA A 389 9.68 -14.93 5.40
C ALA A 389 8.52 -14.55 4.47
N GLY A 390 7.38 -14.12 5.03
CA GLY A 390 6.26 -13.57 4.27
C GLY A 390 6.66 -12.33 3.46
N PHE A 391 7.38 -11.40 4.08
CA PHE A 391 7.99 -10.24 3.41
C PHE A 391 8.86 -10.67 2.23
N GLN A 392 9.84 -11.54 2.45
CA GLN A 392 10.76 -12.01 1.42
C GLN A 392 10.07 -12.73 0.26
N ARG A 393 9.02 -13.51 0.54
CA ARG A 393 8.19 -14.14 -0.48
C ARG A 393 7.48 -13.09 -1.33
N SER A 394 6.79 -12.15 -0.69
CA SER A 394 6.03 -11.12 -1.41
C SER A 394 6.93 -10.16 -2.19
N MET A 395 8.09 -9.78 -1.66
CA MET A 395 9.06 -8.94 -2.39
C MET A 395 9.61 -9.63 -3.65
N ARG A 396 9.82 -10.94 -3.60
CA ARG A 396 10.16 -11.71 -4.82
C ARG A 396 8.99 -11.77 -5.80
N GLY A 397 7.76 -11.89 -5.30
CA GLY A 397 6.54 -11.80 -6.11
C GLY A 397 6.42 -10.44 -6.81
N GLU A 398 6.57 -9.33 -6.09
CA GLU A 398 6.55 -7.98 -6.68
C GLU A 398 7.69 -7.74 -7.68
N ARG A 399 8.89 -8.28 -7.41
CA ARG A 399 9.99 -8.24 -8.37
C ARG A 399 9.64 -9.00 -9.65
N ALA A 400 8.96 -10.15 -9.54
CA ALA A 400 8.50 -10.92 -10.69
C ALA A 400 7.42 -10.16 -11.48
N ILE A 401 6.44 -9.54 -10.80
CA ILE A 401 5.42 -8.68 -11.43
C ILE A 401 6.09 -7.47 -12.11
N SER A 402 7.07 -6.87 -11.45
CA SER A 402 7.91 -5.81 -12.01
C SER A 402 8.77 -6.29 -13.19
N GLY A 403 8.95 -7.59 -13.35
CA GLY A 403 9.57 -8.21 -14.52
C GLY A 403 8.67 -8.27 -15.75
N LEU A 404 7.41 -7.83 -15.67
CA LEU A 404 6.45 -7.94 -16.78
C LEU A 404 6.19 -6.60 -17.50
N TRP A 405 6.76 -5.47 -17.04
CA TRP A 405 6.50 -4.14 -17.60
C TRP A 405 6.80 -4.01 -19.10
N ALA A 406 7.83 -4.68 -19.61
CA ALA A 406 8.14 -4.66 -21.04
C ALA A 406 7.07 -5.32 -21.93
N ASN A 407 6.16 -6.09 -21.34
CA ASN A 407 5.08 -6.80 -22.03
C ASN A 407 3.75 -6.05 -21.99
N LEU A 408 3.67 -4.92 -21.27
CA LEU A 408 2.43 -4.16 -21.17
C LEU A 408 1.99 -3.59 -22.51
N THR A 409 0.74 -3.87 -22.86
CA THR A 409 0.05 -3.26 -23.99
C THR A 409 -0.51 -1.88 -23.60
N ARG A 410 -1.06 -1.15 -24.58
CA ARG A 410 -1.75 0.12 -24.30
C ARG A 410 -3.02 -0.07 -23.47
N GLU A 411 -3.71 -1.18 -23.70
CA GLU A 411 -4.93 -1.56 -22.97
C GLU A 411 -4.59 -1.85 -21.52
N ASN A 412 -3.58 -2.70 -21.27
CA ASN A 412 -3.12 -3.02 -19.92
C ASN A 412 -2.70 -1.77 -19.13
N LEU A 413 -2.12 -0.76 -19.79
CA LEU A 413 -1.70 0.48 -19.15
C LEU A 413 -2.88 1.40 -18.82
N ALA A 414 -3.92 1.42 -19.66
CA ALA A 414 -5.15 2.14 -19.36
C ALA A 414 -5.87 1.50 -18.17
N ASP A 415 -5.93 0.16 -18.12
CA ASP A 415 -6.50 -0.59 -17.00
C ASP A 415 -5.75 -0.31 -15.69
N LEU A 416 -4.41 -0.26 -15.75
CA LEU A 416 -3.58 0.05 -14.58
C LEU A 416 -3.80 1.50 -14.11
N ILE A 417 -3.89 2.46 -15.03
CA ILE A 417 -4.26 3.84 -14.70
C ILE A 417 -5.64 3.90 -14.04
N GLN A 418 -6.62 3.17 -14.57
CA GLN A 418 -7.97 3.12 -14.00
C GLN A 418 -7.99 2.47 -12.61
N ALA A 419 -7.27 1.36 -12.43
CA ALA A 419 -7.17 0.64 -11.16
C ALA A 419 -6.59 1.49 -10.04
N PHE A 420 -5.68 2.41 -10.37
CA PHE A 420 -5.04 3.32 -9.41
C PHE A 420 -5.56 4.77 -9.47
N SER A 421 -6.73 5.01 -10.08
CA SER A 421 -7.35 6.33 -10.21
C SER A 421 -7.59 7.07 -8.88
N GLY A 422 -7.58 6.36 -7.75
CA GLY A 422 -7.64 6.95 -6.40
C GLY A 422 -6.38 7.74 -6.00
N SER A 423 -5.29 7.65 -6.75
CA SER A 423 -4.05 8.41 -6.54
C SER A 423 -3.78 9.30 -7.75
N GLN A 424 -4.11 10.59 -7.64
CA GLN A 424 -3.96 11.55 -8.74
C GLN A 424 -2.50 11.67 -9.21
N GLU A 425 -1.56 11.81 -8.28
CA GLU A 425 -0.13 11.93 -8.62
C GLU A 425 0.40 10.69 -9.33
N PHE A 426 0.05 9.49 -8.86
CA PHE A 426 0.44 8.23 -9.49
C PHE A 426 -0.12 8.15 -10.91
N THR A 427 -1.42 8.44 -11.06
CA THR A 427 -2.13 8.40 -12.34
C THR A 427 -1.52 9.37 -13.35
N GLU A 428 -1.17 10.59 -12.93
CA GLU A 428 -0.53 11.60 -13.78
C GLU A 428 0.86 11.15 -14.26
N ARG A 429 1.70 10.66 -13.34
CA ARG A 429 3.05 10.17 -13.67
C ARG A 429 3.01 8.96 -14.59
N LEU A 430 2.13 7.99 -14.31
CA LEU A 430 1.95 6.80 -15.14
C LEU A 430 1.43 7.18 -16.53
N SER A 431 0.53 8.15 -16.63
CA SER A 431 0.03 8.69 -17.89
C SER A 431 1.13 9.37 -18.71
N TYR A 432 2.03 10.12 -18.06
CA TYR A 432 3.19 10.70 -18.72
C TYR A 432 4.15 9.63 -19.23
N PHE A 433 4.46 8.63 -18.40
CA PHE A 433 5.24 7.46 -18.82
C PHE A 433 4.58 6.75 -20.01
N ALA A 434 3.27 6.53 -19.95
CA ALA A 434 2.48 5.93 -21.03
C ALA A 434 2.63 6.69 -22.35
N LEU A 435 2.53 8.02 -22.31
CA LEU A 435 2.69 8.87 -23.47
C LEU A 435 4.11 8.79 -24.04
N CYS A 436 5.13 8.89 -23.19
CA CYS A 436 6.52 8.83 -23.59
C CYS A 436 6.92 7.45 -24.14
N SER A 437 6.41 6.36 -23.54
CA SER A 437 6.69 4.97 -23.95
C SER A 437 6.36 4.68 -25.42
N ARG A 438 5.46 5.48 -26.04
CA ARG A 438 5.04 5.33 -27.44
C ARG A 438 6.11 5.76 -28.45
N VAL A 439 7.05 6.62 -28.04
CA VAL A 439 8.02 7.27 -28.93
C VAL A 439 9.47 7.04 -28.50
N VAL A 440 9.71 6.24 -27.46
CA VAL A 440 11.05 5.85 -27.02
C VAL A 440 11.34 4.41 -27.44
N PRO A 441 12.63 4.03 -27.60
CA PRO A 441 12.99 2.64 -27.84
C PRO A 441 12.50 1.72 -26.72
N LYS A 442 11.98 0.53 -27.07
CA LYS A 442 11.64 -0.53 -26.09
C LYS A 442 12.81 -0.91 -25.18
N GLY A 443 14.05 -0.72 -25.66
CA GLY A 443 15.26 -0.85 -24.87
C GLY A 443 15.23 -0.08 -23.55
N TRP A 444 14.64 1.12 -23.54
CA TRP A 444 14.53 1.96 -22.35
C TRP A 444 13.54 1.38 -21.33
N ILE A 445 12.50 0.69 -21.80
CA ILE A 445 11.55 -0.02 -20.94
C ILE A 445 12.27 -1.18 -20.24
N TYR A 446 13.08 -1.96 -20.98
CA TYR A 446 13.93 -3.00 -20.37
C TYR A 446 14.93 -2.45 -19.34
N GLN A 447 15.47 -1.25 -19.56
CA GLN A 447 16.36 -0.61 -18.57
C GLN A 447 15.61 -0.20 -17.31
N ASN A 448 14.39 0.34 -17.44
CA ASN A 448 13.52 0.63 -16.29
C ASN A 448 13.20 -0.62 -15.49
N GLN A 449 12.80 -1.69 -16.18
CA GLN A 449 12.52 -2.98 -15.57
C GLN A 449 13.74 -3.53 -14.82
N LEU A 450 14.91 -3.50 -15.45
CA LEU A 450 16.17 -3.91 -14.83
C LEU A 450 16.49 -3.06 -13.60
N TYR A 451 16.30 -1.74 -13.69
CA TYR A 451 16.55 -0.82 -12.60
C TYR A 451 15.64 -1.11 -11.39
N ILE A 452 14.33 -1.32 -11.62
CA ILE A 452 13.39 -1.70 -10.55
C ILE A 452 13.81 -3.03 -9.90
N CYS A 453 14.12 -4.05 -10.70
CA CYS A 453 14.51 -5.35 -10.14
C CYS A 453 15.81 -5.27 -9.34
N ARG A 454 16.76 -4.43 -9.74
CA ARG A 454 17.96 -4.13 -8.95
C ARG A 454 17.64 -3.40 -7.65
N LEU A 455 16.69 -2.47 -7.65
CA LEU A 455 16.25 -1.84 -6.40
C LEU A 455 15.72 -2.88 -5.40
N PHE A 456 14.94 -3.86 -5.88
CA PHE A 456 14.50 -4.98 -5.05
C PHE A 456 15.67 -5.81 -4.54
N ASP A 457 16.59 -6.23 -5.41
CA ASP A 457 17.70 -7.09 -5.03
C ASP A 457 18.70 -6.42 -4.07
N ASP A 458 19.11 -5.20 -4.42
CA ASP A 458 20.24 -4.53 -3.78
C ASP A 458 19.85 -3.87 -2.46
N TYR A 459 18.57 -3.50 -2.27
CA TYR A 459 18.13 -2.77 -1.08
C TYR A 459 16.94 -3.37 -0.32
N VAL A 460 15.97 -3.99 -1.00
CA VAL A 460 14.73 -4.46 -0.33
C VAL A 460 14.90 -5.88 0.19
N LEU A 461 15.32 -6.80 -0.69
CA LEU A 461 15.56 -8.21 -0.38
C LEU A 461 16.86 -8.40 0.42
N SER A 462 17.88 -7.57 0.20
CA SER A 462 19.14 -7.62 0.94
C SER A 462 19.02 -7.11 2.38
N ALA A 463 18.03 -6.27 2.67
CA ALA A 463 17.83 -5.69 4.00
C ALA A 463 17.24 -6.68 5.02
N VAL A 464 16.77 -7.86 4.59
CA VAL A 464 16.16 -8.85 5.48
C VAL A 464 16.86 -10.20 5.30
N ASP A 465 17.48 -10.71 6.35
CA ASP A 465 18.02 -12.06 6.37
C ASP A 465 17.09 -12.98 7.17
N VAL A 466 16.44 -13.93 6.46
CA VAL A 466 15.50 -14.88 7.07
C VAL A 466 16.23 -15.99 7.83
N GLN A 467 17.47 -16.31 7.46
CA GLN A 467 18.23 -17.38 8.12
C GLN A 467 18.67 -16.93 9.51
N THR A 468 19.17 -15.71 9.63
CA THR A 468 19.52 -15.09 10.91
C THR A 468 18.34 -14.41 11.58
N ARG A 469 17.20 -14.26 10.89
CA ARG A 469 16.02 -13.48 11.32
C ARG A 469 16.40 -12.06 11.74
N THR A 470 17.18 -11.38 10.90
CA THR A 470 17.61 -9.99 11.15
C THR A 470 17.21 -9.06 10.00
N VAL A 471 16.95 -7.80 10.34
CA VAL A 471 16.65 -6.72 9.39
C VAL A 471 17.67 -5.61 9.58
N HIS A 472 18.22 -5.08 8.49
CA HIS A 472 19.28 -4.08 8.49
C HIS A 472 18.75 -2.69 8.12
N PRO A 473 18.51 -1.78 9.09
CA PRO A 473 17.93 -0.45 8.84
C PRO A 473 18.69 0.36 7.80
N LYS A 474 20.03 0.44 7.92
CA LYS A 474 20.88 1.19 7.00
C LYS A 474 20.75 0.75 5.54
N GLY A 475 20.63 -0.56 5.29
CA GLY A 475 20.44 -1.09 3.95
C GLY A 475 19.08 -0.69 3.37
N ALA A 476 18.04 -0.73 4.21
CA ALA A 476 16.70 -0.32 3.84
C ALA A 476 16.55 1.21 3.66
N GLU A 477 17.33 2.02 4.37
CA GLU A 477 17.34 3.49 4.20
C GLU A 477 18.07 3.90 2.91
N ALA A 478 19.11 3.16 2.51
CA ALA A 478 19.80 3.39 1.24
C ALA A 478 18.86 3.26 0.03
N PHE A 479 17.78 2.46 0.14
CA PHE A 479 16.70 2.43 -0.86
C PHE A 479 16.04 3.80 -1.06
N LEU A 480 15.73 4.53 0.02
CA LEU A 480 15.07 5.83 -0.05
C LEU A 480 15.96 6.86 -0.76
N THR A 481 17.27 6.81 -0.48
CA THR A 481 18.27 7.63 -1.18
C THR A 481 18.35 7.26 -2.66
N ALA A 482 18.49 5.96 -2.98
CA ALA A 482 18.54 5.48 -4.36
C ALA A 482 17.28 5.89 -5.15
N LYS A 483 16.10 5.83 -4.53
CA LYS A 483 14.83 6.28 -5.10
C LYS A 483 14.81 7.79 -5.36
N ARG A 484 15.29 8.63 -4.43
CA ARG A 484 15.35 10.10 -4.60
C ARG A 484 16.34 10.53 -5.69
N GLU A 485 17.41 9.78 -5.84
CA GLU A 485 18.46 10.01 -6.85
C GLU A 485 18.09 9.45 -8.24
N ALA A 486 17.06 8.61 -8.33
CA ALA A 486 16.60 7.92 -9.52
C ALA A 486 16.05 8.88 -10.59
N LYS A 487 16.92 9.61 -11.29
CA LYS A 487 16.55 10.59 -12.31
C LYS A 487 16.89 10.12 -13.71
N GLY A 488 15.95 10.29 -14.63
CA GLY A 488 16.18 10.13 -16.07
C GLY A 488 15.36 9.01 -16.72
N PRO A 489 15.60 8.75 -18.01
CA PRO A 489 14.72 7.91 -18.82
C PRO A 489 14.72 6.43 -18.42
N PHE A 490 15.76 5.95 -17.72
CA PHE A 490 15.89 4.56 -17.28
C PHE A 490 15.37 4.29 -15.87
N SER A 491 14.87 5.31 -15.17
CA SER A 491 14.30 5.19 -13.83
C SER A 491 12.91 5.81 -13.70
N ALA A 492 12.38 6.43 -14.76
CA ALA A 492 11.07 7.09 -14.76
C ALA A 492 9.92 6.16 -14.31
N LEU A 493 9.97 4.88 -14.68
CA LEU A 493 8.97 3.90 -14.22
C LEU A 493 9.18 3.52 -12.75
N ALA A 494 10.42 3.45 -12.28
CA ALA A 494 10.71 3.17 -10.87
C ALA A 494 10.21 4.30 -9.95
N GLU A 495 10.35 5.54 -10.40
CA GLU A 495 9.80 6.71 -9.74
C GLU A 495 8.26 6.64 -9.64
N CYS A 496 7.59 6.06 -10.64
CA CYS A 496 6.14 5.85 -10.64
C CYS A 496 5.71 4.66 -9.76
N MET A 497 6.37 3.51 -9.90
CA MET A 497 5.92 2.22 -9.35
C MET A 497 6.31 1.97 -7.90
N MET A 498 7.38 2.59 -7.40
CA MET A 498 7.79 2.46 -6.00
C MET A 498 7.11 3.48 -5.08
N MET A 499 6.00 4.09 -5.54
CA MET A 499 5.14 4.97 -4.74
C MET A 499 3.99 4.20 -4.08
N PHE A 500 4.31 3.23 -3.24
CA PHE A 500 3.37 2.87 -2.19
C PHE A 500 3.40 3.95 -1.10
N LYS A 501 2.71 5.07 -1.35
CA LYS A 501 2.52 6.13 -0.35
C LYS A 501 1.75 5.65 0.89
N ALA A 502 1.10 4.48 0.82
CA ALA A 502 0.47 3.79 1.94
C ALA A 502 1.40 3.53 3.15
N PHE A 503 2.71 3.72 2.99
CA PHE A 503 3.72 3.54 4.04
C PHE A 503 4.18 4.85 4.70
N GLY A 504 3.74 6.02 4.22
CA GLY A 504 4.31 7.32 4.59
C GLY A 504 5.61 7.58 3.82
N ASP A 505 5.85 8.83 3.44
CA ASP A 505 6.92 9.18 2.46
C ASP A 505 8.36 8.88 2.95
N ASP A 506 8.54 8.52 4.23
CA ASP A 506 9.86 8.32 4.88
C ASP A 506 10.06 6.97 5.58
N LEU A 507 9.09 6.04 5.59
CA LEU A 507 9.26 4.77 6.30
C LEU A 507 9.90 3.71 5.38
N PRO A 508 11.09 3.16 5.70
CA PRO A 508 11.69 2.11 4.91
C PRO A 508 10.79 0.86 4.88
N PHE A 509 10.68 0.24 3.72
CA PHE A 509 9.69 -0.79 3.46
C PHE A 509 9.77 -2.03 4.40
N PRO A 510 10.97 -2.55 4.75
CA PRO A 510 11.12 -3.62 5.74
C PRO A 510 10.73 -3.24 7.18
N CYS A 511 10.69 -1.95 7.53
CA CYS A 511 10.50 -1.48 8.91
C CYS A 511 9.19 -1.97 9.53
N LYS A 512 8.07 -1.91 8.79
CA LYS A 512 6.79 -2.40 9.31
C LYS A 512 6.82 -3.90 9.60
N PHE A 513 7.44 -4.69 8.72
CA PHE A 513 7.55 -6.13 8.88
C PHE A 513 8.49 -6.52 10.02
N ALA A 514 9.59 -5.79 10.18
CA ALA A 514 10.48 -5.93 11.33
C ALA A 514 9.73 -5.62 12.63
N HIS A 515 9.00 -4.52 12.69
CA HIS A 515 8.19 -4.16 13.86
C HIS A 515 7.14 -5.22 14.17
N GLY A 516 6.37 -5.67 13.18
CA GLY A 516 5.37 -6.72 13.36
C GLY A 516 5.99 -8.03 13.88
N GLN A 517 7.13 -8.46 13.31
CA GLN A 517 7.82 -9.66 13.80
C GLN A 517 8.31 -9.48 15.24
N THR A 518 8.87 -8.31 15.56
CA THR A 518 9.28 -7.98 16.92
C THR A 518 8.11 -8.03 17.89
N GLN A 519 6.94 -7.47 17.55
CA GLN A 519 5.76 -7.51 18.43
C GLN A 519 5.29 -8.95 18.69
N VAL A 520 5.34 -9.82 17.69
CA VAL A 520 5.06 -11.26 17.84
C VAL A 520 6.08 -11.94 18.76
N ASP A 521 7.38 -11.67 18.56
CA ASP A 521 8.45 -12.26 19.36
C ASP A 521 8.39 -11.77 20.82
N LEU A 522 8.06 -10.50 21.03
CA LEU A 522 7.81 -9.90 22.34
C LEU A 522 6.60 -10.55 23.03
N ALA A 523 5.48 -10.75 22.32
CA ALA A 523 4.30 -11.41 22.85
C ALA A 523 4.59 -12.84 23.31
N ARG A 524 5.42 -13.56 22.55
CA ARG A 524 5.86 -14.93 22.89
C ARG A 524 6.72 -14.97 24.16
N VAL A 525 7.59 -13.96 24.35
CA VAL A 525 8.37 -13.80 25.59
C VAL A 525 7.47 -13.38 26.75
N ALA A 526 6.51 -12.48 26.53
CA ALA A 526 5.53 -12.07 27.54
C ALA A 526 4.69 -13.26 28.04
N CYS A 527 4.27 -14.16 27.15
CA CYS A 527 3.63 -15.41 27.58
C CYS A 527 4.57 -16.26 28.46
N GLY A 528 5.86 -16.34 28.13
CA GLY A 528 6.85 -17.06 28.95
C GLY A 528 7.07 -16.42 30.32
N LEU A 529 7.12 -15.09 30.38
CA LEU A 529 7.19 -14.30 31.61
C LEU A 529 5.97 -14.57 32.50
N GLU A 530 4.78 -14.59 31.92
CA GLU A 530 3.55 -14.87 32.65
C GLU A 530 3.52 -16.30 33.20
N ARG A 531 3.97 -17.29 32.42
CA ARG A 531 4.11 -18.68 32.92
C ARG A 531 5.10 -18.78 34.08
N TYR A 532 6.22 -18.06 34.01
CA TYR A 532 7.17 -17.99 35.11
C TYR A 532 6.54 -17.34 36.35
N HIS A 533 5.79 -16.25 36.16
CA HIS A 533 5.07 -15.55 37.23
C HIS A 533 4.03 -16.45 37.89
N LEU A 534 3.24 -17.20 37.12
CA LEU A 534 2.29 -18.19 37.66
C LEU A 534 2.95 -19.26 38.52
N ALA A 535 4.17 -19.70 38.15
CA ALA A 535 4.90 -20.73 38.87
C ALA A 535 5.63 -20.21 40.13
N HIS A 536 6.08 -18.95 40.14
CA HIS A 536 6.97 -18.42 41.18
C HIS A 536 6.40 -17.23 41.97
N GLY A 537 5.27 -16.66 41.56
CA GLY A 537 4.66 -15.47 42.15
C GLY A 537 5.39 -14.15 41.88
N GLN A 538 6.42 -14.16 41.03
CA GLN A 538 7.16 -12.98 40.60
C GLN A 538 7.80 -13.19 39.23
N TYR A 539 8.08 -12.11 38.50
CA TYR A 539 8.86 -12.18 37.26
C TYR A 539 10.36 -12.42 37.54
N PRO A 540 11.11 -13.06 36.61
CA PRO A 540 12.52 -13.37 36.80
C PRO A 540 13.41 -12.11 36.79
N GLU A 541 14.62 -12.20 37.35
CA GLU A 541 15.59 -11.09 37.28
C GLU A 541 16.17 -10.91 35.87
N ALA A 542 16.24 -11.98 35.08
CA ALA A 542 16.77 -11.99 33.72
C ALA A 542 15.96 -12.95 32.82
N LEU A 543 15.92 -12.66 31.51
CA LEU A 543 15.17 -13.47 30.54
C LEU A 543 15.68 -14.91 30.44
N ASP A 544 16.98 -15.16 30.68
CA ASP A 544 17.58 -16.49 30.57
C ASP A 544 16.92 -17.52 31.49
N ALA A 545 16.33 -17.08 32.61
CA ALA A 545 15.60 -17.95 33.54
C ALA A 545 14.31 -18.54 32.92
N LEU A 546 13.83 -18.00 31.80
CA LEU A 546 12.67 -18.54 31.10
C LEU A 546 13.01 -19.82 30.31
N ALA A 547 14.25 -19.95 29.83
CA ALA A 547 14.64 -21.07 28.99
C ALA A 547 15.26 -22.23 29.79
N PRO A 548 15.01 -23.49 29.40
CA PRO A 548 14.10 -23.94 28.34
C PRO A 548 12.64 -24.16 28.82
N GLN A 549 12.37 -24.02 30.12
CA GLN A 549 11.13 -24.50 30.76
C GLN A 549 9.88 -23.70 30.36
N PHE A 550 9.96 -22.37 30.37
CA PHE A 550 8.85 -21.45 30.08
C PHE A 550 8.90 -20.90 28.65
N ILE A 551 10.03 -21.08 27.96
CA ILE A 551 10.18 -20.84 26.53
C ILE A 551 11.31 -21.73 25.98
N THR A 552 11.05 -22.48 24.91
CA THR A 552 12.04 -23.43 24.36
C THR A 552 13.36 -22.78 23.96
N LYS A 553 13.27 -21.60 23.33
CA LYS A 553 14.41 -20.76 22.94
C LYS A 553 13.94 -19.31 22.90
N LEU A 554 14.67 -18.43 23.57
CA LEU A 554 14.44 -17.00 23.53
C LEU A 554 14.68 -16.46 22.10
N PRO A 555 13.76 -15.66 21.54
CA PRO A 555 14.05 -14.89 20.35
C PRO A 555 15.07 -13.79 20.67
N HIS A 556 15.90 -13.46 19.68
CA HIS A 556 16.75 -12.28 19.69
C HIS A 556 16.03 -11.09 19.04
N ASP A 557 16.55 -9.89 19.24
CA ASP A 557 16.08 -8.67 18.62
C ASP A 557 16.33 -8.72 17.09
N VAL A 558 15.25 -8.59 16.32
CA VAL A 558 15.25 -8.65 14.85
C VAL A 558 16.13 -7.54 14.23
N ILE A 559 16.38 -6.43 14.92
CA ILE A 559 17.15 -5.33 14.33
C ILE A 559 18.66 -5.56 14.38
N ASN A 560 19.20 -6.00 15.51
CA ASN A 560 20.64 -6.07 15.73
C ASN A 560 21.16 -7.48 16.06
N GLY A 561 20.28 -8.48 16.14
CA GLY A 561 20.64 -9.87 16.48
C GLY A 561 21.02 -10.09 17.95
N GLN A 562 20.93 -9.06 18.80
CA GLN A 562 21.28 -9.13 20.23
C GLN A 562 20.09 -9.64 21.05
N PRO A 563 20.29 -10.05 22.32
CA PRO A 563 19.17 -10.34 23.20
C PRO A 563 18.19 -9.16 23.34
N LEU A 564 16.90 -9.46 23.44
CA LEU A 564 15.87 -8.47 23.77
C LEU A 564 16.17 -7.80 25.12
N LYS A 565 15.73 -6.55 25.27
CA LYS A 565 15.91 -5.79 26.50
C LYS A 565 14.78 -6.07 27.46
N TYR A 566 15.14 -6.28 28.72
CA TYR A 566 14.21 -6.62 29.79
C TYR A 566 14.65 -6.04 31.11
N ARG A 567 13.69 -5.55 31.89
CA ARG A 567 13.88 -5.21 33.31
C ARG A 567 12.58 -5.38 34.08
N ARG A 568 12.69 -5.76 35.35
CA ARG A 568 11.59 -5.65 36.30
C ARG A 568 11.30 -4.18 36.59
N ALA A 569 10.03 -3.86 36.83
CA ALA A 569 9.60 -2.58 37.34
C ALA A 569 9.30 -2.67 38.84
N ASP A 570 9.40 -1.54 39.55
CA ASP A 570 9.23 -1.48 41.00
C ASP A 570 7.79 -1.78 41.45
N ASP A 571 6.81 -1.63 40.55
CA ASP A 571 5.39 -1.91 40.77
C ASP A 571 5.03 -3.40 40.60
N GLY A 572 6.01 -4.27 40.38
CA GLY A 572 5.80 -5.69 40.14
C GLY A 572 5.53 -6.05 38.67
N SER A 573 5.50 -5.07 37.77
CA SER A 573 5.42 -5.29 36.31
C SER A 573 6.82 -5.49 35.70
N PHE A 574 6.90 -5.42 34.37
CA PHE A 574 8.15 -5.49 33.62
C PHE A 574 8.12 -4.59 32.39
N VAL A 575 9.31 -4.24 31.91
CA VAL A 575 9.52 -3.58 30.64
C VAL A 575 10.30 -4.54 29.74
N LEU A 576 9.76 -4.82 28.55
CA LEU A 576 10.33 -5.73 27.57
C LEU A 576 10.31 -5.04 26.21
N TYR A 577 11.45 -4.95 25.50
CA TYR A 577 11.55 -4.20 24.26
C TYR A 577 12.70 -4.62 23.35
N SER A 578 12.60 -4.17 22.10
CA SER A 578 13.67 -4.14 21.10
C SER A 578 14.19 -2.71 20.98
N VAL A 579 15.47 -2.56 20.60
CA VAL A 579 16.10 -1.24 20.39
C VAL A 579 15.49 -0.44 19.22
N GLY A 580 14.54 -1.04 18.50
CA GLY A 580 13.81 -0.37 17.43
C GLY A 580 14.68 0.00 16.22
N TRP A 581 14.08 0.74 15.30
CA TRP A 581 14.67 0.98 13.98
C TRP A 581 15.91 1.88 13.98
N ASN A 582 16.04 2.76 14.99
CA ASN A 582 17.18 3.67 15.10
C ASN A 582 18.46 2.99 15.63
N GLU A 583 18.39 1.69 15.96
CA GLU A 583 19.46 0.85 16.50
C GLU A 583 20.02 1.34 17.85
N LYS A 584 19.27 2.17 18.59
CA LYS A 584 19.70 2.76 19.87
C LYS A 584 18.80 2.28 21.00
N ASP A 585 19.42 1.93 22.12
CA ASP A 585 18.69 1.61 23.34
C ASP A 585 18.25 2.91 24.01
N ASP A 586 16.97 3.25 23.86
CA ASP A 586 16.37 4.46 24.42
C ASP A 586 15.66 4.19 25.77
N GLY A 587 15.96 3.05 26.42
CA GLY A 587 15.48 2.71 27.76
C GLY A 587 14.01 2.26 27.85
N GLY A 588 13.41 1.87 26.73
CA GLY A 588 11.99 1.58 26.55
C GLY A 588 11.17 2.81 26.18
N PHE A 589 11.77 3.84 25.56
CA PHE A 589 11.06 5.07 25.19
C PHE A 589 10.38 4.95 23.82
N VAL A 590 9.07 5.26 23.77
CA VAL A 590 8.25 5.21 22.55
C VAL A 590 7.90 6.63 22.08
N PRO A 591 8.53 7.14 21.00
CA PRO A 591 8.23 8.46 20.47
C PRO A 591 6.92 8.48 19.69
N LEU A 592 6.19 9.59 19.82
CA LEU A 592 5.00 9.88 19.04
C LEU A 592 5.29 10.91 17.94
N LYS A 593 4.65 10.74 16.78
CA LYS A 593 4.60 11.73 15.70
C LYS A 593 3.16 12.12 15.36
N LYS A 594 2.98 13.26 14.68
CA LYS A 594 1.68 13.66 14.14
C LYS A 594 1.25 12.71 13.00
N ASP A 595 -0.03 12.39 12.93
CA ASP A 595 -0.62 11.57 11.88
C ASP A 595 -0.96 12.42 10.65
N ASP A 596 0.00 12.50 9.72
CA ASP A 596 -0.16 13.24 8.46
C ASP A 596 -1.09 12.54 7.45
N THR A 597 -1.61 11.35 7.75
CA THR A 597 -2.45 10.57 6.83
C THR A 597 -3.95 10.90 6.92
N THR A 598 -4.35 11.74 7.87
CA THR A 598 -5.75 12.17 8.01
C THR A 598 -6.10 13.22 6.93
N LEU A 599 -6.81 12.79 5.89
CA LEU A 599 -7.38 13.68 4.85
C LEU A 599 -8.29 14.78 5.43
N ASN A 600 -8.73 14.66 6.69
CA ASN A 600 -9.48 15.68 7.41
C ASN A 600 -8.63 16.32 8.51
N ARG A 601 -8.18 17.55 8.24
CA ARG A 601 -7.34 18.44 9.06
C ARG A 601 -7.95 18.88 10.42
N ARG A 602 -8.95 18.17 10.95
CA ARG A 602 -9.76 18.60 12.12
C ARG A 602 -9.37 17.95 13.46
N GLU A 603 -8.60 16.87 13.47
CA GLU A 603 -8.15 16.22 14.71
C GLU A 603 -6.63 15.94 14.63
N GLU A 604 -5.86 16.56 15.53
CA GLU A 604 -4.40 16.34 15.64
C GLU A 604 -4.11 14.97 16.27
N ARG A 605 -4.27 13.89 15.50
CA ARG A 605 -3.98 12.54 15.99
C ARG A 605 -2.48 12.30 16.03
N LYS A 606 -1.99 11.65 17.09
CA LYS A 606 -0.61 11.15 17.18
C LYS A 606 -0.56 9.67 16.78
N THR A 607 0.60 9.20 16.33
CA THR A 607 0.89 7.79 16.06
C THR A 607 2.31 7.46 16.53
N VAL A 608 2.61 6.19 16.83
CA VAL A 608 3.97 5.75 17.15
C VAL A 608 4.91 6.07 15.98
N ASN A 609 6.05 6.67 16.28
CA ASN A 609 7.09 6.87 15.29
C ASN A 609 7.98 5.63 15.19
N LEU A 610 7.69 4.74 14.24
CA LEU A 610 8.41 3.47 14.09
C LEU A 610 9.91 3.60 13.78
N THR A 611 10.37 4.75 13.29
CA THR A 611 11.79 4.96 12.92
C THR A 611 12.66 5.48 14.05
N GLU A 612 12.07 5.82 15.20
CA GLU A 612 12.75 6.42 16.35
C GLU A 612 12.35 5.68 17.62
N GLY A 613 13.22 5.65 18.62
CA GLY A 613 12.96 5.02 19.90
C GLY A 613 12.88 3.49 19.84
N ASP A 614 12.46 2.93 20.96
CA ASP A 614 12.36 1.49 21.17
C ASP A 614 11.00 0.95 20.75
N TRP A 615 10.96 -0.34 20.42
CA TRP A 615 9.72 -1.08 20.19
C TRP A 615 9.37 -1.90 21.42
N VAL A 616 8.39 -1.42 22.19
CA VAL A 616 8.11 -1.90 23.55
C VAL A 616 6.87 -2.80 23.57
N TRP A 617 6.98 -3.91 24.30
CA TRP A 617 5.83 -4.66 24.78
C TRP A 617 5.22 -3.91 25.95
N THR A 618 4.13 -3.24 25.69
CA THR A 618 3.48 -2.37 26.67
C THR A 618 2.40 -3.15 27.38
N VAL A 619 2.55 -3.39 28.68
CA VAL A 619 1.45 -3.95 29.48
C VAL A 619 0.40 -2.85 29.65
N PRO A 620 -0.86 -3.04 29.22
CA PRO A 620 -1.88 -2.02 29.33
C PRO A 620 -2.14 -1.72 30.81
N ILE A 621 -1.95 -0.48 31.24
CA ILE A 621 -2.29 -0.04 32.60
C ILE A 621 -3.82 0.04 32.68
N PRO A 622 -4.48 -0.58 33.68
CA PRO A 622 -5.95 -0.61 33.82
C PRO A 622 -6.63 0.76 33.89
#